data_AF-A0A6C0IUY6-F1
#
_entry.id   AF-A0A6C0IUY6-F1
#
_cell.length_a   1.000
_cell.length_b   1.000
_cell.length_c   1.000
_cell.angle_alpha   90.00
_cell.angle_beta   90.00
_cell.angle_gamma   90.00
#
_symmetry.space_group_name_H-M   'P 1'
#
loop_
_entity.id
_entity.type
_entity.pdbx_description
1 polymer ?
#
loop_
_entity_poly.entity_id
_entity_poly.type
_entity_poly.pdbx_seq_one_letter_code
_entity_poly.pdbx_strand_id
1 'polypeptide(L)'
;MEKLNENKIICHIIGLKQSDKEDINKLCNTDNKYNLIDLDGINNDILNSPEMTKMFKIYSSLKNNKNDKFKEVDKKMTKYWEDNMIKNVFDSITSKKKSILIGKNHHYRLLSRKINFDVSNKFILDNNLKDEVKDTIKQNLLNYHEDIINGTFPVQFLDYKFQLNKKKLFEESYTKIGYTRISINEISSILKLHANNKIKGKGLWVSLNEPYNIGSKIFPKNKPIYAYIDPVLSLINSFPIKDNDIDYNFKNEKVISINKGNVNKMKKGRYLYFVSKEDFMPSDSTNKHKYFTQNPVLILEKEKIANVFNKLVDLKLLD
;
A
#
# COMPACT_ATOMS: atom_id res chain seq x y z
N MET A 1 10.58 5.94 -23.05
CA MET A 1 10.05 5.72 -21.67
C MET A 1 9.00 4.61 -21.58
N GLU A 2 8.55 4.00 -22.68
CA GLU A 2 7.48 2.98 -22.65
C GLU A 2 7.93 1.55 -22.25
N LYS A 3 9.24 1.26 -22.20
CA LYS A 3 9.78 -0.05 -21.81
C LYS A 3 10.02 -0.25 -20.30
N LEU A 4 9.75 0.76 -19.46
CA LEU A 4 9.90 0.66 -17.99
C LEU A 4 8.69 -0.01 -17.29
N ASN A 5 7.62 -0.32 -18.04
CA ASN A 5 6.34 -0.77 -17.47
C ASN A 5 6.25 -2.27 -17.09
N GLU A 6 7.27 -3.09 -17.33
CA GLU A 6 7.27 -4.48 -16.85
C GLU A 6 7.67 -4.59 -15.36
N ASN A 7 8.47 -3.63 -14.85
CA ASN A 7 8.94 -3.63 -13.46
C ASN A 7 8.18 -2.58 -12.64
N LYS A 8 6.98 -2.98 -12.22
CA LYS A 8 6.09 -2.15 -11.41
C LYS A 8 6.58 -2.04 -9.95
N ILE A 9 6.27 -0.90 -9.36
CA ILE A 9 6.30 -0.71 -7.91
C ILE A 9 5.07 -1.42 -7.34
N ILE A 10 5.27 -2.51 -6.59
CA ILE A 10 4.15 -3.33 -6.11
C ILE A 10 3.44 -2.74 -4.91
N CYS A 11 4.19 -2.08 -4.03
CA CYS A 11 3.59 -1.42 -2.89
C CYS A 11 4.43 -0.28 -2.35
N HIS A 12 3.76 0.58 -1.58
CA HIS A 12 4.38 1.61 -0.76
C HIS A 12 3.97 1.42 0.69
N ILE A 13 4.96 1.32 1.58
CA ILE A 13 4.78 1.09 3.01
C ILE A 13 5.29 2.30 3.79
N ILE A 14 4.46 2.81 4.71
CA ILE A 14 4.81 3.93 5.59
C ILE A 14 4.65 3.56 7.07
N GLY A 15 5.23 4.37 7.95
CA GLY A 15 5.13 4.18 9.40
C GLY A 15 6.13 3.19 9.99
N LEU A 16 7.08 2.71 9.18
CA LEU A 16 8.12 1.78 9.62
C LEU A 16 9.10 2.47 10.59
N LYS A 17 9.41 1.78 11.69
CA LYS A 17 10.58 2.08 12.53
C LYS A 17 11.85 1.53 11.85
N GLN A 18 13.01 1.93 12.35
CA GLN A 18 14.29 1.48 11.80
C GLN A 18 14.43 -0.05 11.83
N SER A 19 14.00 -0.70 12.93
CA SER A 19 13.96 -2.17 13.04
C SER A 19 13.09 -2.80 11.95
N ASP A 20 11.91 -2.23 11.68
CA ASP A 20 10.99 -2.76 10.67
C ASP A 20 11.58 -2.62 9.26
N LYS A 21 12.30 -1.53 8.99
CA LYS A 21 13.03 -1.34 7.72
C LYS A 21 14.08 -2.42 7.52
N GLU A 22 14.84 -2.75 8.55
CA GLU A 22 15.85 -3.80 8.51
C GLU A 22 15.24 -5.18 8.25
N ASP A 23 14.10 -5.49 8.87
CA ASP A 23 13.42 -6.77 8.67
C ASP A 23 12.84 -6.91 7.26
N ILE A 24 12.25 -5.85 6.70
CA ILE A 24 11.83 -5.82 5.29
C ILE A 24 13.05 -5.96 4.36
N ASN A 25 14.15 -5.29 4.67
CA ASN A 25 15.37 -5.36 3.86
C ASN A 25 15.95 -6.79 3.84
N LYS A 26 16.01 -7.46 5.00
CA LYS A 26 16.41 -8.87 5.10
C LYS A 26 15.52 -9.75 4.22
N LEU A 27 14.20 -9.58 4.31
CA LEU A 27 13.23 -10.32 3.50
C LEU A 27 13.42 -10.11 1.99
N CYS A 28 13.65 -8.87 1.56
CA CYS A 28 13.93 -8.55 0.16
C CYS A 28 15.23 -9.21 -0.35
N ASN A 29 16.25 -9.27 0.50
CA ASN A 29 17.54 -9.88 0.19
C ASN A 29 17.46 -11.41 0.14
N THR A 30 16.67 -12.04 1.02
CA THR A 30 16.49 -13.50 1.02
C THR A 30 15.77 -14.00 -0.23
N ASP A 31 14.67 -13.35 -0.63
CA ASP A 31 13.85 -13.82 -1.75
C ASP A 31 14.40 -13.42 -3.13
N ASN A 32 15.40 -12.52 -3.17
CA ASN A 32 16.02 -11.91 -4.36
C ASN A 32 15.04 -11.36 -5.43
N LYS A 33 13.74 -11.27 -5.11
CA LYS A 33 12.66 -10.88 -6.02
C LYS A 33 12.30 -9.41 -5.91
N TYR A 34 12.66 -8.78 -4.79
CA TYR A 34 12.30 -7.41 -4.48
C TYR A 34 13.50 -6.50 -4.42
N ASN A 35 13.32 -5.28 -4.91
CA ASN A 35 14.22 -4.17 -4.70
C ASN A 35 13.56 -3.20 -3.72
N LEU A 36 14.26 -2.85 -2.65
CA LEU A 36 13.76 -1.93 -1.63
C LEU A 36 14.28 -0.52 -1.91
N ILE A 37 13.39 0.46 -1.96
CA ILE A 37 13.72 1.87 -2.20
C ILE A 37 13.30 2.67 -0.96
N ASP A 38 14.27 3.22 -0.23
CA ASP A 38 14.03 4.03 0.96
C ASP A 38 13.87 5.51 0.62
N LEU A 39 12.61 5.97 0.65
CA LEU A 39 12.23 7.35 0.39
C LEU A 39 12.75 8.31 1.47
N ASP A 40 12.93 7.85 2.72
CA ASP A 40 13.50 8.71 3.76
C ASP A 40 15.00 8.95 3.51
N GLY A 41 15.72 7.92 3.06
CA GLY A 41 17.12 8.03 2.63
C GLY A 41 17.28 8.98 1.45
N ILE A 42 16.50 8.78 0.38
CA ILE A 42 16.50 9.67 -0.79
C ILE A 42 16.19 11.12 -0.41
N ASN A 43 15.20 11.34 0.46
CA ASN A 43 14.88 12.67 0.96
C ASN A 43 16.09 13.32 1.66
N ASN A 44 16.79 12.59 2.53
CA ASN A 44 17.97 13.09 3.22
C ASN A 44 19.08 13.45 2.24
N ASP A 45 19.34 12.60 1.23
CA ASP A 45 20.36 12.85 0.21
C ASP A 45 20.06 14.12 -0.60
N ILE A 46 18.79 14.32 -0.99
CA ILE A 46 18.36 15.53 -1.70
C ILE A 46 18.54 16.77 -0.82
N LEU A 47 18.16 16.69 0.46
CA LEU A 47 18.26 17.81 1.40
C LEU A 47 19.71 18.21 1.71
N ASN A 48 20.62 17.23 1.72
CA ASN A 48 22.03 17.44 1.98
C ASN A 48 22.84 17.75 0.71
N SER A 49 22.20 17.78 -0.46
CA SER A 49 22.90 18.12 -1.71
C SER A 49 23.48 19.56 -1.68
N PRO A 50 24.60 19.82 -2.36
CA PRO A 50 25.20 21.14 -2.44
C PRO A 50 24.23 22.20 -2.99
N GLU A 51 23.46 21.85 -4.01
CA GLU A 51 22.47 22.73 -4.64
C GLU A 51 21.34 23.10 -3.67
N MET A 52 20.79 22.10 -2.97
CA MET A 52 19.73 22.35 -1.99
C MET A 52 20.24 23.18 -0.83
N THR A 53 21.45 22.90 -0.34
CA THR A 53 22.12 23.68 0.70
C THR A 53 22.32 25.14 0.28
N LYS A 54 22.75 25.38 -0.96
CA LYS A 54 22.90 26.74 -1.52
C LYS A 54 21.55 27.47 -1.56
N MET A 55 20.49 26.79 -2.02
CA MET A 55 19.15 27.37 -2.03
C MET A 55 18.61 27.66 -0.63
N PHE A 56 18.87 26.78 0.34
CA PHE A 56 18.52 27.00 1.76
C PHE A 56 19.19 28.23 2.36
N LYS A 57 20.48 28.47 2.06
CA LYS A 57 21.18 29.67 2.54
C LYS A 57 20.52 30.95 2.02
N ILE A 58 20.16 30.98 0.74
CA ILE A 58 19.45 32.11 0.12
C ILE A 58 18.04 32.25 0.70
N TYR A 59 17.35 31.13 0.89
CA TYR A 59 16.02 31.11 1.48
C TYR A 59 16.02 31.69 2.90
N SER A 60 16.97 31.29 3.74
CA SER A 60 17.09 31.74 5.12
C SER A 60 17.37 33.23 5.24
N SER A 61 18.18 33.82 4.36
CA SER A 61 18.44 35.26 4.36
C SER A 61 17.23 36.09 3.92
N LEU A 62 16.32 35.52 3.13
CA LEU A 62 15.12 36.20 2.61
C LEU A 62 13.85 35.92 3.43
N LYS A 63 13.90 34.98 4.37
CA LYS A 63 12.72 34.44 5.09
C LYS A 63 11.88 35.51 5.80
N ASN A 64 12.52 36.53 6.35
CA ASN A 64 11.84 37.59 7.11
C ASN A 64 11.15 38.62 6.20
N ASN A 65 11.63 38.80 4.97
CA ASN A 65 11.12 39.83 4.05
C ASN A 65 9.91 39.33 3.23
N LYS A 66 9.73 38.00 3.09
CA LYS A 66 8.63 37.35 2.34
C LYS A 66 8.34 37.95 0.95
N ASN A 67 9.37 38.52 0.30
CA ASN A 67 9.27 39.18 -1.00
C ASN A 67 9.11 38.18 -2.15
N ASP A 68 8.94 38.66 -3.38
CA ASP A 68 8.74 37.78 -4.54
C ASP A 68 9.94 36.88 -4.82
N LYS A 69 11.15 37.37 -4.51
CA LYS A 69 12.39 36.58 -4.58
C LYS A 69 12.37 35.41 -3.60
N PHE A 70 11.85 35.60 -2.38
CA PHE A 70 11.64 34.52 -1.42
C PHE A 70 10.69 33.45 -1.98
N LYS A 71 9.54 33.86 -2.54
CA LYS A 71 8.58 32.92 -3.14
C LYS A 71 9.18 32.17 -4.33
N GLU A 72 10.00 32.83 -5.13
CA GLU A 72 10.69 32.21 -6.26
C GLU A 72 11.69 31.14 -5.81
N VAL A 73 12.50 31.44 -4.79
CA VAL A 73 13.45 30.47 -4.21
C VAL A 73 12.70 29.28 -3.60
N ASP A 74 11.63 29.52 -2.85
CA ASP A 74 10.80 28.45 -2.27
C ASP A 74 10.22 27.52 -3.36
N LYS A 75 9.69 28.09 -4.45
CA LYS A 75 9.23 27.33 -5.63
C LYS A 75 10.36 26.52 -6.28
N LYS A 76 11.55 27.11 -6.45
CA LYS A 76 12.72 26.43 -7.03
C LYS A 76 13.17 25.25 -6.16
N MET A 77 13.24 25.45 -4.85
CA MET A 77 13.59 24.38 -3.91
C MET A 77 12.60 23.23 -3.96
N THR A 78 11.30 23.54 -3.98
CA THR A 78 10.30 22.48 -4.05
C THR A 78 10.33 21.75 -5.38
N LYS A 79 10.50 22.45 -6.50
CA LYS A 79 10.64 21.81 -7.82
C LYS A 79 11.89 20.92 -7.86
N TYR A 80 13.02 21.41 -7.37
CA TYR A 80 14.25 20.63 -7.27
C TYR A 80 14.04 19.35 -6.44
N TRP A 81 13.37 19.45 -5.29
CA TRP A 81 13.03 18.27 -4.49
C TRP A 81 12.15 17.28 -5.25
N GLU A 82 11.09 17.74 -5.90
CA GLU A 82 10.14 16.90 -6.63
C GLU A 82 10.83 16.17 -7.80
N ASP A 83 11.58 16.91 -8.63
CA ASP A 83 12.28 16.38 -9.79
C ASP A 83 13.33 15.34 -9.37
N ASN A 84 14.14 15.61 -8.34
CA ASN A 84 15.16 14.67 -7.86
C ASN A 84 14.57 13.46 -7.14
N MET A 85 13.48 13.63 -6.39
CA MET A 85 12.82 12.53 -5.71
C MET A 85 12.21 11.55 -6.71
N ILE A 86 11.54 12.06 -7.76
CA ILE A 86 11.03 11.26 -8.87
C ILE A 86 12.20 10.54 -9.57
N LYS A 87 13.23 11.30 -9.97
CA LYS A 87 14.39 10.75 -10.68
C LYS A 87 15.07 9.64 -9.88
N ASN A 88 15.43 9.88 -8.62
CA ASN A 88 16.14 8.91 -7.79
C ASN A 88 15.31 7.63 -7.57
N VAL A 89 13.98 7.75 -7.41
CA VAL A 89 13.11 6.58 -7.30
C VAL A 89 13.12 5.77 -8.59
N PHE A 90 12.93 6.41 -9.76
CA PHE A 90 12.89 5.70 -11.04
C PHE A 90 14.25 5.12 -11.44
N ASP A 91 15.35 5.82 -11.16
CA ASP A 91 16.72 5.35 -11.40
C ASP A 91 17.05 4.14 -10.51
N SER A 92 16.41 4.03 -9.34
CA SER A 92 16.55 2.88 -8.43
C SER A 92 15.75 1.66 -8.86
N ILE A 93 14.84 1.76 -9.84
CA ILE A 93 14.04 0.62 -10.31
C ILE A 93 14.89 -0.29 -11.19
N THR A 94 15.10 -1.52 -10.73
CA THR A 94 15.88 -2.51 -11.49
C THR A 94 15.00 -3.31 -12.46
N SER A 95 15.58 -3.74 -13.59
CA SER A 95 14.84 -4.51 -14.60
C SER A 95 14.51 -5.96 -14.21
N LYS A 96 15.11 -6.48 -13.14
CA LYS A 96 15.02 -7.89 -12.74
C LYS A 96 14.12 -8.13 -11.51
N LYS A 97 13.88 -7.10 -10.70
CA LYS A 97 13.19 -7.21 -9.41
C LYS A 97 12.01 -6.25 -9.38
N LYS A 98 10.95 -6.65 -8.68
CA LYS A 98 9.81 -5.76 -8.39
C LYS A 98 10.20 -4.77 -7.29
N SER A 99 9.80 -3.51 -7.40
CA SER A 99 10.19 -2.49 -6.42
C SER A 99 9.18 -2.35 -5.28
N ILE A 100 9.68 -2.15 -4.06
CA ILE A 100 8.90 -1.81 -2.87
C ILE A 100 9.40 -0.46 -2.38
N LEU A 101 8.50 0.51 -2.23
CA LEU A 101 8.83 1.80 -1.61
C LEU A 101 8.60 1.71 -0.10
N ILE A 102 9.54 2.24 0.67
CA ILE A 102 9.39 2.46 2.11
C ILE A 102 9.66 3.91 2.46
N GLY A 103 9.02 4.42 3.52
CA GLY A 103 9.28 5.78 4.02
C GLY A 103 8.36 6.85 3.41
N LYS A 104 8.58 8.11 3.75
CA LYS A 104 7.62 9.20 3.48
C LYS A 104 7.78 9.75 2.07
N ASN A 105 6.67 9.91 1.35
CA ASN A 105 6.60 10.61 0.06
C ASN A 105 6.20 12.09 0.18
N HIS A 106 6.21 12.63 1.40
CA HIS A 106 5.80 14.00 1.68
C HIS A 106 6.96 14.98 1.47
N HIS A 107 6.63 16.20 1.12
CA HIS A 107 7.58 17.29 1.06
C HIS A 107 8.19 17.53 2.44
N TYR A 108 9.50 17.69 2.49
CA TYR A 108 10.30 17.85 3.71
C TYR A 108 9.82 18.97 4.65
N ARG A 109 9.10 19.97 4.12
CA ARG A 109 8.48 21.06 4.91
C ARG A 109 6.95 21.07 4.95
N LEU A 110 6.27 20.48 3.97
CA LEU A 110 4.82 20.69 3.77
C LEU A 110 4.10 19.35 3.70
N LEU A 111 3.33 19.02 4.74
CA LEU A 111 2.54 17.78 4.77
C LEU A 111 1.41 17.76 3.72
N SER A 112 1.01 18.91 3.18
CA SER A 112 0.00 18.97 2.10
C SER A 112 0.57 18.58 0.74
N ARG A 113 1.90 18.65 0.56
CA ARG A 113 2.56 18.32 -0.70
C ARG A 113 3.25 16.97 -0.61
N LYS A 114 3.03 16.14 -1.62
CA LYS A 114 3.51 14.77 -1.68
C LYS A 114 3.68 14.35 -3.14
N ILE A 115 4.54 13.37 -3.38
CA ILE A 115 4.70 12.75 -4.69
C ILE A 115 3.85 11.50 -4.74
N ASN A 116 2.95 11.42 -5.73
CA ASN A 116 2.12 10.25 -5.92
C ASN A 116 2.83 9.27 -6.86
N PHE A 117 3.30 8.17 -6.30
CA PHE A 117 3.83 7.06 -7.10
C PHE A 117 2.68 6.13 -7.51
N ASP A 118 2.70 5.67 -8.76
CA ASP A 118 1.80 4.63 -9.23
C ASP A 118 2.24 3.29 -8.65
N VAL A 119 1.49 2.79 -7.66
CA VAL A 119 1.80 1.57 -6.91
C VAL A 119 0.54 0.73 -6.80
N SER A 120 0.70 -0.60 -6.84
CA SER A 120 -0.46 -1.51 -6.78
C SER A 120 -1.17 -1.48 -5.42
N ASN A 121 -0.40 -1.33 -4.33
CA ASN A 121 -0.93 -1.33 -2.96
C ASN A 121 -0.23 -0.31 -2.05
N LYS A 122 -0.97 0.28 -1.12
CA LYS A 122 -0.54 1.32 -0.19
C LYS A 122 -0.84 0.90 1.24
N PHE A 123 0.20 0.81 2.06
CA PHE A 123 0.14 0.30 3.42
C PHE A 123 0.66 1.31 4.42
N ILE A 124 -0.04 1.43 5.55
CA ILE A 124 0.44 2.11 6.74
C ILE A 124 0.51 1.12 7.88
N LEU A 125 1.65 1.09 8.56
CA LEU A 125 1.87 0.18 9.67
C LEU A 125 0.92 0.51 10.84
N ASP A 126 0.16 -0.47 11.30
CA ASP A 126 -0.79 -0.31 12.41
C ASP A 126 -0.08 -0.49 13.76
N ASN A 127 0.58 0.58 14.21
CA ASN A 127 1.32 0.61 15.47
C ASN A 127 0.54 1.34 16.56
N ASN A 128 0.88 1.04 17.83
CA ASN A 128 0.38 1.84 18.95
C ASN A 128 1.03 3.23 18.93
N LEU A 129 0.27 4.21 18.44
CA LEU A 129 0.63 5.62 18.38
C LEU A 129 1.22 6.18 19.68
N LYS A 130 0.69 5.77 20.83
CA LYS A 130 1.16 6.29 22.12
C LYS A 130 2.57 5.82 22.42
N ASP A 131 2.85 4.56 22.12
CA ASP A 131 4.16 3.96 22.37
C ASP A 131 5.20 4.49 21.38
N GLU A 132 4.83 4.68 20.11
CA GLU A 132 5.71 5.34 19.14
C GLU A 132 6.10 6.76 19.55
N VAL A 133 5.15 7.54 20.08
CA VAL A 133 5.43 8.91 20.52
C VAL A 133 6.37 8.89 21.72
N LYS A 134 6.17 7.98 22.68
CA LYS A 134 7.10 7.79 23.81
C LYS A 134 8.49 7.39 23.33
N ASP A 135 8.59 6.44 22.41
CA ASP A 135 9.86 6.00 21.82
C ASP A 135 10.57 7.16 21.13
N THR A 136 9.82 7.97 20.36
CA THR A 136 10.36 9.14 19.66
C THR A 136 10.92 10.17 20.65
N ILE A 137 10.17 10.47 21.71
CA ILE A 137 10.62 11.40 22.75
C ILE A 137 11.86 10.85 23.45
N LYS A 138 11.86 9.56 23.80
CA LYS A 138 13.01 8.88 24.41
C LYS A 138 14.25 8.98 23.52
N GLN A 139 14.11 8.74 22.22
CA GLN A 139 15.22 8.87 21.27
C GLN A 139 15.71 10.32 21.15
N ASN A 140 14.81 11.30 21.16
CA ASN A 140 15.20 12.71 21.16
C ASN A 140 16.00 13.09 22.41
N LEU A 141 15.57 12.62 23.59
CA LEU A 141 16.29 12.85 24.85
C LEU A 141 17.70 12.25 24.84
N LEU A 142 17.86 11.06 24.24
CA LEU A 142 19.15 10.39 24.16
C LEU A 142 20.08 11.04 23.12
N ASN A 143 19.58 11.31 21.92
CA ASN A 143 20.41 11.73 20.80
C ASN A 143 20.74 13.23 20.81
N TYR A 144 19.94 14.05 21.49
CA TYR A 144 20.09 15.51 21.55
C TYR A 144 20.30 16.02 22.98
N HIS A 145 20.84 15.18 23.88
CA HIS A 145 21.04 15.51 25.28
C HIS A 145 21.77 16.84 25.49
N GLU A 146 22.89 17.04 24.79
CA GLU A 146 23.69 18.27 24.89
C GLU A 146 22.92 19.50 24.36
N ASP A 147 22.21 19.37 23.24
CA ASP A 147 21.39 20.47 22.70
C ASP A 147 20.23 20.83 23.64
N ILE A 148 19.70 19.86 24.38
CA ILE A 148 18.66 20.07 25.39
C ILE A 148 19.25 20.83 26.58
N ILE A 149 20.40 20.40 27.10
CA ILE A 149 21.08 21.10 28.22
C ILE A 149 21.44 22.53 27.83
N ASN A 150 21.94 22.73 26.61
CA ASN A 150 22.33 24.03 26.10
C ASN A 150 21.14 24.90 25.66
N GLY A 151 19.90 24.39 25.77
CA GLY A 151 18.69 25.13 25.42
C GLY A 151 18.51 25.40 23.92
N THR A 152 19.27 24.74 23.05
CA THR A 152 19.18 24.89 21.60
C THR A 152 18.15 23.93 20.98
N PHE A 153 17.79 22.85 21.69
CA PHE A 153 16.80 21.88 21.21
C PHE A 153 15.36 22.38 21.34
N PRO A 154 14.54 22.32 20.27
CA PRO A 154 13.15 22.78 20.35
C PRO A 154 12.25 21.88 21.22
N VAL A 155 11.73 22.44 22.33
CA VAL A 155 10.90 21.73 23.33
C VAL A 155 9.67 21.02 22.74
N GLN A 156 9.11 21.54 21.64
CA GLN A 156 7.99 20.90 20.92
C GLN A 156 8.29 19.44 20.49
N PHE A 157 9.56 19.06 20.33
CA PHE A 157 9.98 17.69 20.02
C PHE A 157 9.98 16.75 21.23
N LEU A 158 9.81 17.28 22.43
CA LEU A 158 9.65 16.55 23.69
C LEU A 158 8.20 16.59 24.22
N ASP A 159 7.37 17.51 23.72
CA ASP A 159 5.95 17.60 24.09
C ASP A 159 5.13 16.42 23.53
N TYR A 160 4.66 15.56 24.44
CA TYR A 160 3.85 14.40 24.10
C TYR A 160 2.55 14.73 23.36
N LYS A 161 1.80 15.75 23.79
CA LYS A 161 0.52 16.11 23.15
C LYS A 161 0.77 16.63 21.74
N PHE A 162 1.79 17.47 21.58
CA PHE A 162 2.18 17.99 20.27
C PHE A 162 2.58 16.86 19.31
N GLN A 163 3.46 15.95 19.74
CA GLN A 163 3.90 14.82 18.91
C GLN A 163 2.76 13.86 18.58
N LEU A 164 1.89 13.56 19.55
CA LEU A 164 0.74 12.69 19.34
C LEU A 164 -0.24 13.28 18.32
N ASN A 165 -0.57 14.57 18.43
CA ASN A 165 -1.45 15.24 17.47
C ASN A 165 -0.84 15.28 16.06
N LYS A 166 0.47 15.57 15.96
CA LYS A 166 1.19 15.55 14.68
C LYS A 166 1.15 14.17 14.03
N LYS A 167 1.34 13.10 14.81
CA LYS A 167 1.30 11.72 14.29
C LYS A 167 -0.11 11.30 13.87
N LYS A 168 -1.15 11.68 14.63
CA LYS A 168 -2.56 11.45 14.23
C LYS A 168 -2.89 12.12 12.89
N LEU A 169 -2.57 13.40 12.74
CA LEU A 169 -2.78 14.14 11.49
C LEU A 169 -2.05 13.49 10.31
N PHE A 170 -0.85 12.98 10.56
CA PHE A 170 -0.08 12.25 9.56
C PHE A 170 -0.79 10.96 9.13
N GLU A 171 -1.23 10.11 10.07
CA GLU A 171 -1.95 8.88 9.70
C GLU A 171 -3.27 9.16 9.00
N GLU A 172 -4.04 10.11 9.52
CA GLU A 172 -5.31 10.53 8.92
C GLU A 172 -5.13 11.00 7.47
N SER A 173 -4.05 11.74 7.20
CA SER A 173 -3.71 12.16 5.84
C SER A 173 -3.57 10.96 4.91
N TYR A 174 -2.77 9.95 5.28
CA TYR A 174 -2.57 8.75 4.46
C TYR A 174 -3.81 7.87 4.34
N THR A 175 -4.58 7.69 5.41
CA THR A 175 -5.83 6.93 5.37
C THR A 175 -6.85 7.58 4.42
N LYS A 176 -6.96 8.91 4.40
CA LYS A 176 -7.82 9.65 3.45
C LYS A 176 -7.41 9.43 1.99
N ILE A 177 -6.17 9.01 1.72
CA ILE A 177 -5.62 8.78 0.38
C ILE A 177 -5.70 7.28 0.01
N GLY A 178 -6.31 6.45 0.85
CA GLY A 178 -6.53 5.03 0.58
C GLY A 178 -5.44 4.09 1.10
N TYR A 179 -4.55 4.53 1.99
CA TYR A 179 -3.60 3.63 2.65
C TYR A 179 -4.35 2.71 3.61
N THR A 180 -4.11 1.41 3.49
CA THR A 180 -4.69 0.39 4.39
C THR A 180 -3.78 0.17 5.59
N ARG A 181 -4.37 0.16 6.79
CA ARG A 181 -3.68 -0.22 8.03
C ARG A 181 -3.42 -1.71 8.06
N ILE A 182 -2.20 -2.10 8.38
CA ILE A 182 -1.75 -3.50 8.38
C ILE A 182 -0.57 -3.68 9.33
N SER A 183 -0.41 -4.86 9.93
CA SER A 183 0.75 -5.17 10.77
C SER A 183 2.00 -5.54 9.95
N ILE A 184 3.18 -5.41 10.54
CA ILE A 184 4.45 -5.77 9.88
C ILE A 184 4.54 -7.27 9.55
N ASN A 185 3.96 -8.10 10.42
CA ASN A 185 3.92 -9.55 10.26
C ASN A 185 3.04 -9.95 9.07
N GLU A 186 1.90 -9.28 8.89
CA GLU A 186 1.03 -9.49 7.74
C GLU A 186 1.69 -9.01 6.44
N ILE A 187 2.30 -7.82 6.42
CA ILE A 187 3.09 -7.34 5.27
C ILE A 187 4.13 -8.38 4.87
N SER A 188 4.93 -8.84 5.84
CA SER A 188 5.99 -9.82 5.59
C SER A 188 5.44 -11.12 5.02
N SER A 189 4.29 -11.58 5.52
CA SER A 189 3.63 -12.80 5.03
C SER A 189 3.10 -12.63 3.61
N ILE A 190 2.47 -11.49 3.31
CA ILE A 190 1.98 -11.15 1.97
C ILE A 190 3.14 -11.10 0.98
N LEU A 191 4.25 -10.46 1.34
CA LEU A 191 5.44 -10.36 0.47
C LEU A 191 6.07 -11.72 0.19
N LYS A 192 6.19 -12.59 1.21
CA LYS A 192 6.66 -13.98 1.04
C LYS A 192 5.73 -14.79 0.13
N LEU A 193 4.42 -14.71 0.34
CA LEU A 193 3.45 -15.40 -0.52
C LEU A 193 3.49 -14.88 -1.95
N HIS A 194 3.56 -13.56 -2.14
CA HIS A 194 3.69 -12.98 -3.47
C HIS A 194 5.04 -13.32 -4.13
N ALA A 195 6.08 -13.60 -3.32
CA ALA A 195 7.36 -14.06 -3.84
C ALA A 195 7.27 -15.48 -4.40
N ASN A 196 6.55 -16.35 -3.71
CA ASN A 196 6.46 -17.77 -4.05
C ASN A 196 5.33 -18.10 -5.02
N ASN A 197 4.20 -17.39 -4.95
CA ASN A 197 3.01 -17.70 -5.73
C ASN A 197 3.00 -16.88 -7.02
N LYS A 198 3.02 -17.57 -8.17
CA LYS A 198 2.62 -16.99 -9.45
C LYS A 198 1.15 -17.28 -9.66
N ILE A 199 0.32 -16.23 -9.78
CA ILE A 199 -1.08 -16.38 -10.19
C ILE A 199 -1.09 -17.04 -11.57
N LYS A 200 -1.64 -18.24 -11.68
CA LYS A 200 -1.75 -18.99 -12.94
C LYS A 200 -2.83 -18.37 -13.84
N GLY A 201 -2.74 -18.58 -15.16
CA GLY A 201 -3.73 -18.10 -16.12
C GLY A 201 -3.65 -16.60 -16.45
N LYS A 202 -4.69 -16.04 -17.07
CA LYS A 202 -4.72 -14.63 -17.52
C LYS A 202 -5.31 -13.64 -16.50
N GLY A 203 -5.96 -14.13 -15.45
CA GLY A 203 -6.80 -13.29 -14.61
C GLY A 203 -7.24 -13.97 -13.31
N LEU A 204 -8.09 -13.25 -12.57
CA LEU A 204 -8.76 -13.70 -11.35
C LEU A 204 -10.26 -13.43 -11.43
N TRP A 205 -11.05 -14.03 -10.53
CA TRP A 205 -12.50 -13.91 -10.51
C TRP A 205 -13.00 -12.94 -9.44
N VAL A 206 -13.87 -12.01 -9.83
CA VAL A 206 -14.53 -11.05 -8.96
C VAL A 206 -16.04 -11.18 -9.13
N SER A 207 -16.80 -11.24 -8.03
CA SER A 207 -18.26 -11.28 -8.04
C SER A 207 -18.83 -10.03 -7.39
N LEU A 208 -19.72 -9.33 -8.10
CA LEU A 208 -20.37 -8.09 -7.63
C LEU A 208 -21.88 -8.12 -7.90
N ASN A 209 -22.59 -7.23 -7.21
CA ASN A 209 -24.02 -6.99 -7.42
C ASN A 209 -24.28 -6.10 -8.63
N GLU A 210 -23.33 -5.21 -8.92
CA GLU A 210 -23.46 -4.15 -9.92
C GLU A 210 -23.03 -4.66 -11.31
N PRO A 211 -23.74 -4.27 -12.39
CA PRO A 211 -23.33 -4.56 -13.75
C PRO A 211 -22.20 -3.64 -14.21
N TYR A 212 -21.15 -4.21 -14.78
CA TYR A 212 -20.07 -3.51 -15.49
C TYR A 212 -19.95 -4.05 -16.92
N ASN A 213 -19.31 -3.29 -17.80
CA ASN A 213 -19.09 -3.67 -19.19
C ASN A 213 -17.73 -4.35 -19.38
N ILE A 214 -17.63 -5.27 -20.33
CA ILE A 214 -16.34 -5.85 -20.74
C ILE A 214 -15.44 -4.72 -21.27
N GLY A 215 -14.15 -4.76 -20.94
CA GLY A 215 -13.19 -3.70 -21.29
C GLY A 215 -13.26 -2.46 -20.38
N SER A 216 -14.26 -2.33 -19.51
CA SER A 216 -14.29 -1.28 -18.49
C SER A 216 -13.44 -1.64 -17.26
N LYS A 217 -13.16 -0.65 -16.41
CA LYS A 217 -12.43 -0.86 -15.16
C LYS A 217 -13.37 -0.84 -13.95
N ILE A 218 -13.15 -1.74 -13.01
CA ILE A 218 -13.77 -1.69 -11.68
C ILE A 218 -12.85 -0.84 -10.81
N PHE A 219 -13.37 0.27 -10.29
CA PHE A 219 -12.62 1.16 -9.40
C PHE A 219 -12.86 0.77 -7.93
N PRO A 220 -11.81 0.70 -7.10
CA PRO A 220 -11.99 0.53 -5.66
C PRO A 220 -12.69 1.78 -5.11
N LYS A 221 -13.82 1.58 -4.43
CA LYS A 221 -14.55 2.65 -3.74
C LYS A 221 -13.89 2.92 -2.38
N ASN A 222 -14.45 2.33 -1.31
CA ASN A 222 -13.97 2.51 0.06
C ASN A 222 -13.13 1.33 0.58
N LYS A 223 -13.01 0.27 -0.21
CA LYS A 223 -12.33 -0.97 0.16
C LYS A 223 -11.53 -1.51 -1.03
N PRO A 224 -10.47 -2.29 -0.79
CA PRO A 224 -9.78 -3.02 -1.83
C PRO A 224 -10.74 -3.90 -2.64
N ILE A 225 -10.40 -4.12 -3.89
CA ILE A 225 -11.06 -5.13 -4.72
C ILE A 225 -10.48 -6.47 -4.34
N TYR A 226 -11.32 -7.41 -3.91
CA TYR A 226 -10.92 -8.79 -3.66
C TYR A 226 -11.26 -9.66 -4.86
N ALA A 227 -10.32 -10.51 -5.25
CA ALA A 227 -10.47 -11.46 -6.34
C ALA A 227 -9.94 -12.83 -5.93
N TYR A 228 -10.40 -13.86 -6.65
CA TYR A 228 -10.18 -15.24 -6.29
C TYR A 228 -9.67 -16.06 -7.47
N ILE A 229 -8.88 -17.09 -7.20
CA ILE A 229 -8.43 -18.03 -8.25
C ILE A 229 -9.61 -18.81 -8.84
N ASP A 230 -10.60 -19.09 -8.01
CA ASP A 230 -11.75 -19.93 -8.34
C ASP A 230 -13.05 -19.09 -8.41
N PRO A 231 -13.88 -19.27 -9.46
CA PRO A 231 -15.10 -18.50 -9.65
C PRO A 231 -16.17 -18.81 -8.60
N VAL A 232 -16.26 -20.05 -8.11
CA VAL A 232 -17.19 -20.46 -7.06
C VAL A 232 -16.83 -19.74 -5.76
N LEU A 233 -15.54 -19.72 -5.41
CA LEU A 233 -15.05 -19.03 -4.23
C LEU A 233 -15.39 -17.53 -4.29
N SER A 234 -15.22 -16.90 -5.47
CA SER A 234 -15.62 -15.52 -5.71
C SER A 234 -17.11 -15.28 -5.48
N LEU A 235 -17.96 -16.18 -5.99
CA LEU A 235 -19.41 -16.09 -5.81
C LEU A 235 -19.81 -16.20 -4.34
N ILE A 236 -19.29 -17.19 -3.63
CA ILE A 236 -19.57 -17.43 -2.21
C ILE A 236 -19.17 -16.20 -1.37
N ASN A 237 -17.97 -15.69 -1.58
CA ASN A 237 -17.42 -14.57 -0.81
C ASN A 237 -18.04 -13.21 -1.16
N SER A 238 -18.88 -13.13 -2.20
CA SER A 238 -19.64 -11.91 -2.53
C SER A 238 -20.88 -11.71 -1.64
N PHE A 239 -21.13 -12.62 -0.71
CA PHE A 239 -22.21 -12.52 0.27
C PHE A 239 -21.63 -12.21 1.66
N PRO A 240 -22.36 -11.48 2.52
CA PRO A 240 -21.94 -11.19 3.89
C PRO A 240 -22.11 -12.43 4.78
N ILE A 241 -21.25 -13.41 4.56
CA ILE A 241 -21.22 -14.69 5.26
C ILE A 241 -19.89 -14.75 6.00
N LYS A 242 -19.90 -15.18 7.28
CA LYS A 242 -18.65 -15.28 8.04
C LYS A 242 -17.84 -16.47 7.53
N ASP A 243 -16.52 -16.40 7.61
CA ASP A 243 -15.65 -17.48 7.13
C ASP A 243 -15.95 -18.83 7.82
N ASN A 244 -16.39 -18.80 9.09
CA ASN A 244 -16.78 -19.99 9.84
C ASN A 244 -18.18 -20.52 9.48
N ASP A 245 -18.98 -19.76 8.73
CA ASP A 245 -20.35 -20.14 8.37
C ASP A 245 -20.37 -21.02 7.12
N ILE A 246 -19.26 -21.14 6.37
CA ILE A 246 -19.18 -21.99 5.18
C ILE A 246 -17.88 -22.78 5.18
N ASP A 247 -18.02 -24.11 5.15
CA ASP A 247 -16.90 -25.03 4.97
C ASP A 247 -16.89 -25.56 3.53
N TYR A 248 -15.75 -25.46 2.86
CA TYR A 248 -15.59 -25.88 1.47
C TYR A 248 -14.33 -26.74 1.29
N ASN A 249 -14.47 -27.83 0.52
CA ASN A 249 -13.35 -28.69 0.16
C ASN A 249 -12.72 -28.23 -1.15
N PHE A 250 -11.40 -28.33 -1.22
CA PHE A 250 -10.63 -28.02 -2.42
C PHE A 250 -10.00 -29.25 -3.06
N LYS A 251 -9.95 -29.25 -4.40
CA LYS A 251 -9.05 -30.10 -5.18
C LYS A 251 -8.37 -29.26 -6.25
N ASN A 252 -7.04 -29.24 -6.25
CA ASN A 252 -6.24 -28.46 -7.21
C ASN A 252 -6.69 -26.98 -7.31
N GLU A 253 -6.82 -26.30 -6.16
CA GLU A 253 -7.23 -24.89 -6.04
C GLU A 253 -8.69 -24.59 -6.45
N LYS A 254 -9.49 -25.61 -6.79
CA LYS A 254 -10.92 -25.48 -7.11
C LYS A 254 -11.81 -25.99 -5.98
N VAL A 255 -12.92 -25.31 -5.76
CA VAL A 255 -13.94 -25.78 -4.81
C VAL A 255 -14.65 -26.99 -5.41
N ILE A 256 -14.73 -28.08 -4.65
CA ILE A 256 -15.37 -29.34 -5.09
C ILE A 256 -16.61 -29.73 -4.28
N SER A 257 -16.77 -29.22 -3.06
CA SER A 257 -18.00 -29.39 -2.27
C SER A 257 -18.12 -28.29 -1.22
N ILE A 258 -19.34 -28.03 -0.77
CA ILE A 258 -19.65 -27.13 0.34
C ILE A 258 -20.32 -27.97 1.44
N ASN A 259 -19.59 -28.23 2.52
CA ASN A 259 -19.96 -29.22 3.53
C ASN A 259 -21.00 -28.68 4.53
N LYS A 260 -20.96 -27.38 4.82
CA LYS A 260 -21.85 -26.69 5.76
C LYS A 260 -22.05 -25.25 5.33
N GLY A 261 -23.26 -24.71 5.54
CA GLY A 261 -23.48 -23.26 5.59
C GLY A 261 -24.88 -22.78 5.26
N ASN A 262 -25.16 -21.52 5.60
CA ASN A 262 -26.45 -20.87 5.30
C ASN A 262 -26.51 -20.40 3.85
N VAL A 263 -26.48 -21.37 2.92
CA VAL A 263 -26.49 -21.18 1.47
C VAL A 263 -27.79 -20.57 0.95
N ASN A 264 -28.86 -20.57 1.75
CA ASN A 264 -30.12 -19.90 1.43
C ASN A 264 -29.94 -18.38 1.18
N LYS A 265 -28.95 -17.75 1.82
CA LYS A 265 -28.60 -16.34 1.56
C LYS A 265 -28.11 -16.08 0.13
N MET A 266 -27.70 -17.13 -0.58
CA MET A 266 -27.18 -17.08 -1.96
C MET A 266 -28.27 -17.18 -3.03
N LYS A 267 -29.56 -17.24 -2.66
CA LYS A 267 -30.70 -17.15 -3.59
C LYS A 267 -30.88 -15.75 -4.16
N LYS A 268 -29.81 -15.16 -4.69
CA LYS A 268 -29.75 -13.82 -5.31
C LYS A 268 -28.84 -13.85 -6.53
N GLY A 269 -29.07 -12.93 -7.45
CA GLY A 269 -28.23 -12.77 -8.62
C GLY A 269 -26.90 -12.08 -8.32
N ARG A 270 -25.90 -12.40 -9.14
CA ARG A 270 -24.56 -11.80 -9.15
C ARG A 270 -24.05 -11.66 -10.57
N TYR A 271 -23.15 -10.71 -10.77
CA TYR A 271 -22.31 -10.67 -11.95
C TYR A 271 -20.94 -11.21 -11.58
N LEU A 272 -20.51 -12.23 -12.31
CA LEU A 272 -19.19 -12.81 -12.20
C LEU A 272 -18.30 -12.22 -13.29
N TYR A 273 -17.14 -11.72 -12.91
CA TYR A 273 -16.18 -11.09 -13.81
C TYR A 273 -14.85 -11.82 -13.75
N PHE A 274 -14.27 -12.07 -14.91
CA PHE A 274 -12.86 -12.41 -15.01
C PHE A 274 -12.07 -11.12 -15.24
N VAL A 275 -11.13 -10.81 -14.36
CA VAL A 275 -10.39 -9.54 -14.35
C VAL A 275 -8.89 -9.77 -14.53
N SER A 276 -8.21 -8.75 -15.04
CA SER A 276 -6.76 -8.77 -15.18
C SER A 276 -6.04 -8.88 -13.82
N LYS A 277 -4.89 -9.54 -13.77
CA LYS A 277 -4.25 -9.99 -12.51
C LYS A 277 -3.03 -9.17 -12.08
N GLU A 278 -2.66 -8.15 -12.87
CA GLU A 278 -1.32 -7.53 -12.80
C GLU A 278 -1.06 -6.80 -11.49
N ASP A 279 -2.10 -6.21 -10.90
CA ASP A 279 -2.00 -5.36 -9.70
C ASP A 279 -2.47 -6.07 -8.41
N PHE A 280 -2.74 -7.38 -8.49
CA PHE A 280 -3.20 -8.17 -7.34
C PHE A 280 -2.05 -8.73 -6.50
N MET A 281 -2.23 -8.68 -5.18
CA MET A 281 -1.37 -9.30 -4.18
C MET A 281 -2.18 -10.26 -3.30
N PRO A 282 -1.57 -11.32 -2.73
CA PRO A 282 -2.26 -12.22 -1.79
C PRO A 282 -2.84 -11.44 -0.60
N SER A 283 -4.08 -11.73 -0.17
CA SER A 283 -4.75 -10.96 0.89
C SER A 283 -4.26 -11.23 2.29
N ASP A 284 -3.87 -12.46 2.56
CA ASP A 284 -3.47 -12.90 3.89
C ASP A 284 -2.63 -14.18 3.78
N SER A 285 -1.99 -14.53 4.90
CA SER A 285 -1.08 -15.68 4.98
C SER A 285 -1.81 -17.03 4.90
N THR A 286 -3.11 -17.07 5.21
CA THR A 286 -3.89 -18.29 5.40
C THR A 286 -4.67 -18.69 4.14
N ASN A 287 -5.07 -17.74 3.31
CA ASN A 287 -5.91 -17.92 2.14
C ASN A 287 -5.14 -17.67 0.83
N LYS A 288 -4.45 -18.70 0.36
CA LYS A 288 -3.69 -18.68 -0.91
C LYS A 288 -4.57 -18.46 -2.16
N HIS A 289 -5.89 -18.51 -2.01
CA HIS A 289 -6.86 -18.38 -3.10
C HIS A 289 -7.45 -16.98 -3.21
N LYS A 290 -7.15 -16.08 -2.25
CA LYS A 290 -7.69 -14.74 -2.17
C LYS A 290 -6.61 -13.70 -2.38
N TYR A 291 -6.92 -12.74 -3.24
CA TYR A 291 -6.03 -11.67 -3.64
C TYR A 291 -6.78 -10.35 -3.51
N PHE A 292 -6.03 -9.26 -3.36
CA PHE A 292 -6.58 -7.92 -3.35
C PHE A 292 -5.74 -6.93 -4.12
N THR A 293 -6.38 -5.83 -4.49
CA THR A 293 -5.71 -4.65 -5.04
C THR A 293 -6.44 -3.38 -4.64
N GLN A 294 -5.70 -2.28 -4.54
CA GLN A 294 -6.23 -0.93 -4.36
C GLN A 294 -6.26 -0.15 -5.68
N ASN A 295 -5.90 -0.78 -6.79
CA ASN A 295 -5.95 -0.17 -8.11
C ASN A 295 -7.20 -0.57 -8.90
N PRO A 296 -7.61 0.24 -9.89
CA PRO A 296 -8.68 -0.14 -10.80
C PRO A 296 -8.29 -1.35 -11.66
N VAL A 297 -9.20 -2.32 -11.81
CA VAL A 297 -8.93 -3.58 -12.53
C VAL A 297 -9.73 -3.68 -13.82
N LEU A 298 -9.10 -4.17 -14.90
CA LEU A 298 -9.73 -4.33 -16.20
C LEU A 298 -10.59 -5.60 -16.24
N ILE A 299 -11.82 -5.48 -16.74
CA ILE A 299 -12.72 -6.61 -16.97
C ILE A 299 -12.41 -7.25 -18.32
N LEU A 300 -12.11 -8.55 -18.30
CA LEU A 300 -11.80 -9.37 -19.46
C LEU A 300 -13.04 -10.17 -19.92
N GLU A 301 -13.77 -10.76 -18.98
CA GLU A 301 -14.97 -11.56 -19.26
C GLU A 301 -16.07 -11.29 -18.23
N LYS A 302 -17.32 -11.60 -18.58
CA LYS A 302 -18.50 -11.38 -17.74
C LYS A 302 -19.52 -12.49 -17.92
N GLU A 303 -20.08 -12.96 -16.80
CA GLU A 303 -21.24 -13.84 -16.74
C GLU A 303 -22.30 -13.24 -15.80
N LYS A 304 -23.57 -13.24 -16.22
CA LYS A 304 -24.69 -12.87 -15.33
C LYS A 304 -25.29 -14.15 -14.75
N ILE A 305 -25.28 -14.25 -13.43
CA ILE A 305 -25.85 -15.39 -12.71
C ILE A 305 -27.13 -14.91 -12.04
N ALA A 306 -28.28 -15.46 -12.47
CA ALA A 306 -29.58 -15.04 -11.96
C ALA A 306 -29.79 -15.46 -10.49
N ASN A 307 -29.26 -16.63 -10.11
CA ASN A 307 -29.36 -17.18 -8.76
C ASN A 307 -28.10 -18.00 -8.46
N VAL A 308 -27.29 -17.54 -7.50
CA VAL A 308 -26.03 -18.21 -7.14
C VAL A 308 -26.28 -19.58 -6.53
N PHE A 309 -27.29 -19.73 -5.66
CA PHE A 309 -27.64 -21.04 -5.09
C PHE A 309 -27.91 -22.09 -6.18
N ASN A 310 -28.74 -21.75 -7.17
CA ASN A 310 -29.03 -22.67 -8.27
C ASN A 310 -27.77 -23.02 -9.06
N LYS A 311 -26.91 -22.02 -9.35
CA LYS A 311 -25.62 -22.26 -10.03
C LYS A 311 -24.74 -23.26 -9.26
N LEU A 312 -24.72 -23.19 -7.93
CA LEU A 312 -23.95 -24.12 -7.09
C LEU A 312 -24.53 -25.54 -7.12
N VAL A 313 -25.86 -25.68 -7.13
CA VAL A 313 -26.56 -26.97 -7.31
C VAL A 313 -26.27 -27.56 -8.68
N ASP A 314 -26.35 -26.75 -9.75
CA ASP A 314 -26.06 -27.19 -11.13
C ASP A 314 -24.61 -27.70 -11.28
N LEU A 315 -23.69 -27.09 -10.53
CA LEU A 315 -22.28 -27.51 -10.46
C LEU A 315 -22.05 -28.72 -9.55
N LYS A 316 -23.10 -29.26 -8.92
CA LYS A 316 -23.05 -30.39 -7.97
C LYS A 316 -22.13 -30.13 -6.78
N LEU A 317 -22.14 -28.89 -6.27
CA LEU A 317 -21.34 -28.46 -5.12
C LEU A 317 -22.13 -28.48 -3.81
N LEU A 318 -23.45 -28.58 -3.92
CA LEU A 318 -24.42 -28.69 -2.83
C LEU A 318 -25.20 -29.97 -3.06
N ASP A 319 -25.38 -30.73 -1.98
CA ASP A 319 -26.22 -31.93 -1.94
C ASP A 319 -27.71 -31.57 -1.88
#